data_AF-A0A8I0GZV8-F1
#
_entry.id   AF-A0A8I0GZV8-F1
#
_cell.length_a   1.000
_cell.length_b   1.000
_cell.length_c   1.000
_cell.angle_alpha   90.00
_cell.angle_beta   90.00
_cell.angle_gamma   90.00
#
_symmetry.space_group_name_H-M   'P 1'
#
loop_
_entity.id
_entity.type
_entity.pdbx_description
1 polymer ?
#
loop_
_entity_poly.entity_id
_entity_poly.type
_entity_poly.pdbx_seq_one_letter_code
_entity_poly.pdbx_strand_id
1 'polypeptide(L)'
;EYMRRMGITNTQYIVCRHTDREHQHLHIVANRVDNDGNTISDSNDNVRNVKVCKTLTREYGLHFSKGKMNVKRDRLRGKDKVKYQ
;
A
#
# COMPACT_ATOMS: atom_id res chain seq x y z
N GLU A 1 -5.71 4.71 -11.06
CA GLU A 1 -4.29 5.09 -11.26
C GLU A 1 -3.29 4.22 -10.50
N TYR A 2 -3.45 4.02 -9.19
CA TYR A 2 -2.56 3.17 -8.39
C TYR A 2 -2.36 1.76 -8.99
N MET A 3 -3.44 1.03 -9.27
CA MET A 3 -3.39 -0.33 -9.82
C MET A 3 -2.58 -0.42 -11.12
N ARG A 4 -2.83 0.52 -12.03
CA ARG A 4 -2.12 0.63 -13.31
C ARG A 4 -0.62 0.85 -13.11
N ARG A 5 -0.21 1.78 -12.23
CA ARG A 5 1.21 2.04 -11.93
C ARG A 5 1.87 0.89 -11.14
N MET A 6 1.08 0.10 -10.42
CA MET A 6 1.54 -1.14 -9.79
C MET A 6 1.69 -2.29 -10.79
N GLY A 7 1.22 -2.16 -12.03
CA GLY A 7 1.21 -3.25 -13.01
C GLY A 7 0.14 -4.31 -12.72
N ILE A 8 -0.83 -3.98 -11.86
CA ILE A 8 -1.99 -4.84 -11.57
C ILE A 8 -3.08 -4.43 -12.54
N THR A 9 -3.03 -5.01 -13.73
CA THR A 9 -3.92 -4.74 -14.87
C THR A 9 -4.39 -6.07 -15.45
N ASN A 10 -5.44 -6.03 -16.30
CA ASN A 10 -6.01 -7.24 -16.88
C ASN A 10 -6.42 -8.30 -15.86
N THR A 11 -6.80 -7.88 -14.66
CA THR A 11 -7.20 -8.80 -13.58
C THR A 11 -8.27 -8.17 -12.72
N GLN A 12 -8.97 -9.02 -11.98
CA GLN A 12 -10.02 -8.63 -11.06
C GLN A 12 -9.41 -8.15 -9.74
N TYR A 13 -10.04 -7.14 -9.14
CA TYR A 13 -9.68 -6.68 -7.80
C TYR A 13 -10.90 -6.14 -7.07
N ILE A 14 -10.84 -6.17 -5.74
CA ILE A 14 -11.83 -5.60 -4.84
C ILE A 14 -11.15 -4.53 -4.01
N VAL A 15 -11.84 -3.40 -3.81
CA VAL A 15 -11.41 -2.34 -2.90
C VAL A 15 -12.45 -2.22 -1.79
N CYS A 16 -12.03 -2.43 -0.55
CA CYS A 16 -12.86 -2.28 0.63
C CYS A 16 -12.34 -1.10 1.47
N ARG A 17 -13.22 -0.14 1.80
CA ARG A 17 -12.91 0.96 2.72
C ARG A 17 -13.49 0.64 4.10
N HIS A 18 -12.64 0.69 5.10
CA HIS A 18 -12.98 0.44 6.50
C HIS A 18 -12.98 1.73 7.31
N THR A 19 -13.95 1.84 8.21
CA THR A 19 -14.17 3.00 9.10
C THR A 19 -14.29 2.58 10.58
N ASP A 20 -13.89 1.34 10.90
CA ASP A 20 -13.98 0.73 12.24
C ASP A 20 -12.81 1.11 13.16
N ARG A 21 -11.81 1.83 12.65
CA ARG A 21 -10.64 2.31 13.40
C ARG A 21 -10.59 3.83 13.41
N GLU A 22 -9.79 4.37 14.33
CA GLU A 22 -9.52 5.81 14.50
C GLU A 22 -9.15 6.52 13.19
N HIS A 23 -8.48 5.81 12.28
CA HIS A 23 -8.20 6.28 10.92
C HIS A 23 -8.89 5.36 9.91
N GLN A 24 -9.49 5.98 8.89
CA GLN A 24 -9.99 5.26 7.72
C GLN A 24 -8.83 4.56 7.02
N HIS A 25 -9.04 3.33 6.61
CA HIS A 25 -8.09 2.58 5.81
C HIS A 25 -8.82 1.81 4.72
N LEU A 26 -8.08 1.37 3.71
CA LEU A 26 -8.64 0.58 2.62
C LEU A 26 -7.77 -0.64 2.36
N HIS A 27 -8.43 -1.74 2.01
CA HIS A 27 -7.80 -2.95 1.51
C HIS A 27 -8.05 -3.04 0.02
N ILE A 28 -6.98 -3.29 -0.72
CA ILE A 28 -7.04 -3.66 -2.13
C ILE A 28 -6.61 -5.11 -2.20
N VAL A 29 -7.50 -5.97 -2.69
CA VAL A 29 -7.24 -7.38 -2.93
C VAL A 29 -7.32 -7.61 -4.42
N ALA A 30 -6.25 -8.07 -5.04
CA ALA A 30 -6.19 -8.31 -6.47
C ALA A 30 -5.79 -9.76 -6.75
N ASN A 31 -6.39 -10.35 -7.78
CA ASN A 31 -5.95 -11.65 -8.26
C ASN A 31 -4.55 -11.50 -8.90
N ARG A 32 -3.69 -12.49 -8.68
CA ARG A 32 -2.34 -12.54 -9.24
C ARG A 32 -2.28 -13.29 -10.57
N VAL A 33 -3.35 -13.99 -10.93
CA VAL A 33 -3.56 -14.53 -12.26
C VAL A 33 -4.40 -13.53 -13.03
N ASP A 34 -3.92 -13.11 -14.20
CA ASP A 34 -4.66 -12.23 -15.09
C ASP A 34 -5.75 -13.00 -15.85
N ASN A 35 -6.59 -12.28 -16.60
CA ASN A 35 -7.71 -12.89 -17.33
C ASN A 35 -7.27 -13.78 -18.50
N ASP A 36 -5.99 -13.74 -18.89
CA ASP A 36 -5.40 -14.59 -19.93
C ASP A 36 -4.68 -15.81 -19.33
N GLY A 37 -4.71 -15.97 -18.00
CA GLY A 37 -4.07 -17.08 -17.29
C GLY A 37 -2.59 -16.87 -16.96
N ASN A 38 -2.04 -15.67 -17.19
CA ASN A 38 -0.65 -15.35 -16.88
C ASN A 38 -0.49 -14.85 -15.44
N THR A 39 0.67 -15.13 -14.85
CA THR A 39 1.00 -14.61 -13.51
C THR A 39 1.47 -13.17 -13.58
N ILE A 40 0.82 -12.28 -12.83
CA ILE A 40 1.28 -10.92 -12.57
C ILE A 40 2.44 -10.99 -11.57
N SER A 41 3.62 -10.50 -11.97
CA SER A 41 4.84 -10.52 -11.14
C SER A 41 4.72 -9.69 -9.87
N ASP A 42 5.05 -10.27 -8.73
CA ASP A 42 5.09 -9.64 -7.39
C ASP A 42 6.48 -9.08 -7.03
N SER A 43 7.42 -9.22 -7.95
CA SER A 43 8.80 -8.82 -7.76
C SER A 43 8.89 -7.33 -7.49
N ASN A 44 9.47 -7.00 -6.34
CA ASN A 44 9.68 -5.63 -5.86
C ASN A 44 8.38 -4.83 -5.64
N ASP A 45 7.24 -5.49 -5.40
CA ASP A 45 5.96 -4.81 -5.18
C ASP A 45 6.02 -3.79 -4.04
N ASN A 46 6.73 -4.09 -2.95
CA ASN A 46 6.90 -3.12 -1.85
C ASN A 46 7.63 -1.85 -2.31
N VAL A 47 8.72 -2.00 -3.08
CA VAL A 47 9.49 -0.86 -3.59
C VAL A 47 8.66 -0.05 -4.59
N ARG A 48 7.96 -0.74 -5.48
CA ARG A 48 7.05 -0.14 -6.47
C ARG A 48 5.92 0.62 -5.78
N ASN A 49 5.28 0.01 -4.79
CA ASN A 49 4.21 0.63 -3.99
C ASN A 49 4.69 1.92 -3.32
N VAL A 50 5.84 1.89 -2.66
CA VAL A 50 6.40 3.10 -2.01
C VAL A 50 6.63 4.21 -3.05
N LYS A 51 7.16 3.89 -4.22
CA LYS A 51 7.37 4.86 -5.31
C LYS A 51 6.03 5.42 -5.80
N VAL A 52 5.07 4.57 -6.13
CA VAL A 52 3.75 4.96 -6.64
C VAL A 52 2.99 5.82 -5.63
N CYS A 53 2.93 5.40 -4.36
CA CYS A 53 2.29 6.16 -3.30
C CYS A 53 2.92 7.55 -3.16
N LYS A 54 4.25 7.66 -3.09
CA LYS A 54 4.94 8.96 -3.02
C LYS A 54 4.64 9.84 -4.24
N THR A 55 4.63 9.27 -5.44
CA THR A 55 4.32 10.04 -6.66
C THR A 55 2.89 10.56 -6.62
N LEU A 56 1.91 9.71 -6.30
CA LEU A 56 0.50 10.13 -6.18
C LEU A 56 0.32 11.18 -5.09
N THR A 57 0.97 11.03 -3.92
CA THR A 57 0.92 12.04 -2.86
C THR A 57 1.40 13.41 -3.36
N ARG A 58 2.46 13.47 -4.19
CA ARG A 58 2.92 14.73 -4.80
C ARG A 58 1.94 15.28 -5.84
N GLU A 59 1.52 14.45 -6.79
CA GLU A 59 0.65 14.85 -7.90
C GLU A 59 -0.68 15.43 -7.42
N TYR A 60 -1.24 14.88 -6.34
CA TYR A 60 -2.50 15.33 -5.76
C TYR A 60 -2.33 16.31 -4.59
N GLY A 61 -1.12 16.81 -4.33
CA GLY A 61 -0.86 17.77 -3.24
C GLY A 61 -1.23 17.25 -1.85
N LEU A 62 -1.15 15.93 -1.63
CA LEU A 62 -1.52 15.30 -0.36
C LEU A 62 -0.43 15.46 0.70
N HIS A 63 -0.81 15.23 1.95
CA HIS A 63 0.08 15.39 3.09
C HIS A 63 1.16 14.30 3.17
N PHE A 64 2.43 14.71 3.17
CA PHE A 64 3.54 13.85 3.59
C PHE A 64 3.70 13.91 5.11
N SER A 65 3.68 12.75 5.76
CA SER A 65 3.99 12.67 7.18
C SER A 65 5.40 13.21 7.45
N LYS A 66 5.52 14.14 8.41
CA LYS A 66 6.77 14.85 8.74
C LYS A 66 7.82 13.98 9.45
N GLY A 67 7.66 12.66 9.46
CA GLY A 67 8.55 11.72 10.11
C GLY A 67 7.81 10.74 11.03
N LYS A 68 8.55 10.17 11.99
CA LYS A 68 8.11 9.06 12.84
C LYS A 68 7.76 9.48 14.28
N MET A 69 7.45 10.76 14.51
CA MET A 69 7.22 11.27 15.87
C MET A 69 5.98 10.66 16.53
N ASN A 70 4.91 10.39 15.75
CA ASN A 70 3.63 9.91 16.27
C ASN A 70 3.44 8.38 16.09
N VAL A 71 4.53 7.61 16.11
CA VAL A 71 4.44 6.15 16.01
C VAL A 71 3.92 5.58 17.33
N LYS A 72 2.81 4.84 17.29
CA LYS A 72 2.24 4.12 18.45
C LYS A 72 3.13 2.91 18.78
N ARG A 73 4.24 3.15 19.49
CA ARG A 73 5.32 2.16 19.74
C ARG A 73 4.84 0.92 20.46
N ASP A 74 3.86 1.08 21.35
CA ASP A 74 3.16 0.00 22.07
C ASP A 74 2.49 -1.02 21.12
N ARG A 75 2.06 -0.57 19.94
CA ARG A 75 1.41 -1.42 18.92
C ARG A 75 2.39 -2.10 17.97
N LEU A 76 3.67 -1.72 17.98
CA LEU A 76 4.67 -2.30 17.09
C LEU A 76 4.99 -3.75 17.48
N ARG A 77 5.21 -4.61 16.48
CA ARG A 77 5.54 -6.02 16.66
C ARG A 77 6.79 -6.39 15.84
N GLY A 78 7.49 -7.44 16.28
CA GLY A 78 8.63 -8.00 15.55
C GLY A 78 9.72 -6.98 15.20
N LYS A 79 10.22 -7.05 13.96
CA LYS A 79 11.30 -6.18 13.44
C LYS A 79 10.98 -4.69 13.56
N ASP A 80 9.71 -4.29 13.47
CA ASP A 80 9.35 -2.88 13.58
C ASP A 80 9.46 -2.37 15.01
N LYS A 81 9.23 -3.20 16.03
CA LYS A 81 9.44 -2.80 17.44
C LYS A 81 10.92 -2.57 17.74
N VAL A 82 11.79 -3.43 17.22
CA VAL A 82 13.25 -3.36 17.43
C VAL A 82 13.85 -2.05 16.89
N LYS A 83 13.30 -1.49 15.81
CA LYS A 83 13.78 -0.21 15.21
C LYS A 83 13.62 1.01 16.12
N TYR A 84 12.90 0.90 17.23
CA TYR A 84 12.60 2.02 18.15
C TYR A 84 12.98 1.72 19.61
N GLN A 85 13.74 0.64 19.84
CA GLN A 85 14.50 0.41 21.08
C GLN A 85 15.86 1.07 20.94
#